data_AF-A0A942V593-F1
#
_entry.id   AF-A0A942V593-F1
#
_cell.length_a   1.000
_cell.length_b   1.000
_cell.length_c   1.000
_cell.angle_alpha   90.00
_cell.angle_beta   90.00
_cell.angle_gamma   90.00
#
_symmetry.space_group_name_H-M   'P 1'
#
loop_
_entity.id
_entity.type
_entity.pdbx_description
1 polymer ?
#
loop_
_entity_poly.entity_id
_entity_poly.type
_entity_poly.pdbx_seq_one_letter_code
_entity_poly.pdbx_strand_id
1 'polypeptide(L)'
;MKKKAFTIPETLIFLTIVGVICVMMMTIIKPNQKFYRFAYYNAYYVLATAGYNILEDARARRESDDPSRYPSEDKIFPEDVKEMCKKLAQNPEAKAGTSDENYGYINATYYKCSSNFIAKKNALDSDFAKGEESFKATNSMRFFLAAKDSVGNPFSMNVSDPIGGSTVPIEFYLIWVDLNGDRGPNTAKIASNGRLPDIVPFAMTTTGKVVPLGYPTVDTTYLSARVKFPNDSKDAFSQIDNFYNIQVKSYGDKEYPTLDVLSVRDTWKNFVSGTAMEVPAKYIPNTATQDAKCTPASSSEMSACRVEIEEIKAM
;
A
#
# COMPACT_ATOMS: atom_id res chain seq x y z
N MET A 1 30.30 -35.72 50.82
CA MET A 1 28.86 -35.59 50.54
C MET A 1 28.57 -36.13 49.14
N LYS A 2 27.87 -37.26 49.00
CA LYS A 2 27.44 -37.77 47.68
C LYS A 2 26.24 -36.93 47.23
N LYS A 3 26.38 -36.19 46.13
CA LYS A 3 25.25 -35.50 45.48
C LYS A 3 24.28 -36.59 45.01
N LYS A 4 23.03 -36.56 45.47
CA LYS A 4 21.98 -37.47 44.99
C LYS A 4 21.71 -37.13 43.52
N ALA A 5 22.09 -38.03 42.61
CA ALA A 5 21.68 -37.92 41.22
C ALA A 5 20.20 -38.30 41.11
N PHE A 6 19.47 -37.57 40.27
CA PHE A 6 18.07 -37.88 39.98
C PHE A 6 17.94 -39.29 39.42
N THR A 7 16.91 -40.00 39.85
CA THR A 7 16.63 -41.34 39.33
C THR A 7 16.07 -41.25 37.91
N ILE A 8 16.29 -42.30 37.12
CA ILE A 8 15.78 -42.39 35.74
C ILE A 8 14.27 -42.09 35.65
N PRO A 9 13.41 -42.59 36.57
CA PRO A 9 11.98 -42.26 36.57
C PRO A 9 11.69 -40.77 36.80
N GLU A 10 12.40 -40.11 37.71
CA GLU A 10 12.23 -38.67 37.98
C GLU A 10 12.62 -37.82 36.76
N THR A 11 13.64 -38.24 36.02
CA THR A 11 14.11 -37.55 34.83
C THR A 11 13.10 -37.67 33.68
N LEU A 12 12.47 -38.84 33.54
CA LEU A 12 11.42 -39.11 32.55
C LEU A 12 10.14 -38.30 32.81
N ILE A 13 9.73 -38.21 34.07
CA ILE A 13 8.57 -37.40 34.48
C ILE A 13 8.84 -35.92 34.19
N PHE A 14 10.03 -35.42 34.53
CA PHE A 14 10.42 -34.04 34.27
C PHE A 14 10.41 -33.72 32.76
N LEU A 15 10.99 -34.59 31.92
CA LEU A 15 10.98 -34.40 30.46
C LEU A 15 9.57 -34.43 29.87
N THR A 16 8.67 -35.24 30.44
CA THR A 16 7.27 -35.30 29.99
C THR A 16 6.52 -34.02 30.37
N ILE A 17 6.73 -33.49 31.59
CA ILE A 17 6.15 -32.20 32.02
C ILE A 17 6.67 -31.05 31.16
N VAL A 18 7.99 -30.99 30.89
CA VAL A 18 8.58 -29.99 30.00
C VAL A 18 8.03 -30.14 28.58
N GLY A 19 7.90 -31.36 28.06
CA GLY A 19 7.32 -31.62 26.74
C GLY A 19 5.87 -31.13 26.65
N VAL A 20 5.06 -31.40 27.66
CA VAL A 20 3.66 -30.94 27.72
C VAL A 20 3.58 -29.41 27.87
N ILE A 21 4.44 -28.79 28.67
CA ILE A 21 4.52 -27.32 28.82
C ILE A 21 4.95 -26.67 27.49
N CYS A 22 5.94 -27.24 26.79
CA CYS A 22 6.36 -26.77 25.47
C CYS A 22 5.23 -26.89 24.42
N VAL A 23 4.47 -27.99 24.44
CA VAL A 23 3.30 -28.17 23.56
C VAL A 23 2.17 -27.22 23.93
N MET A 24 1.96 -26.92 25.22
CA MET A 24 0.99 -25.92 25.68
C MET A 24 1.44 -24.48 25.33
N MET A 25 2.74 -24.15 25.38
CA MET A 25 3.24 -22.86 24.89
C MET A 25 3.13 -22.72 23.36
N MET A 26 3.02 -23.83 22.62
CA MET A 26 2.70 -23.82 21.18
C MET A 26 1.19 -23.67 20.88
N THR A 27 0.35 -23.37 21.87
CA THR A 27 -1.04 -22.94 21.60
C THR A 27 -1.06 -21.50 21.08
N ILE A 28 -0.81 -21.38 19.78
CA ILE A 28 -1.44 -20.45 18.82
C ILE A 28 -1.87 -19.11 19.45
N ILE A 29 -0.93 -18.19 19.64
CA ILE A 29 -1.26 -16.78 19.47
C ILE A 29 -1.35 -16.62 17.96
N LYS A 30 -2.56 -16.57 17.36
CA LYS A 30 -2.73 -16.02 16.01
C LYS A 30 -2.78 -14.50 16.19
N PRO A 31 -1.68 -13.74 16.03
CA PRO A 31 -1.78 -12.28 16.03
C PRO A 31 -2.17 -11.78 14.63
N ASN A 32 -2.55 -12.69 13.71
CA ASN A 32 -2.32 -12.46 12.30
C ASN A 32 -3.30 -11.44 11.70
N GLN A 33 -4.60 -11.51 12.02
CA GLN A 33 -5.59 -10.62 11.39
C GLN A 33 -5.46 -9.15 11.84
N LYS A 34 -5.25 -8.89 13.14
CA LYS A 34 -5.02 -7.52 13.63
C LYS A 34 -3.71 -6.95 13.10
N PHE A 35 -2.69 -7.80 12.95
CA PHE A 35 -1.42 -7.41 12.36
C PHE A 35 -1.58 -6.97 10.90
N TYR A 36 -2.28 -7.73 10.05
CA TYR A 36 -2.49 -7.34 8.64
C TYR A 36 -3.15 -5.97 8.52
N ARG A 37 -4.18 -5.70 9.33
CA ARG A 37 -4.89 -4.42 9.28
C ARG A 37 -3.95 -3.25 9.60
N PHE A 38 -3.22 -3.38 10.71
CA PHE A 38 -2.27 -2.36 11.15
C PHE A 38 -1.12 -2.19 10.16
N ALA A 39 -0.51 -3.29 9.72
CA ALA A 39 0.61 -3.29 8.80
C ALA A 39 0.22 -2.68 7.45
N TYR A 40 -0.94 -3.07 6.91
CA TYR A 40 -1.44 -2.55 5.64
C TYR A 40 -1.78 -1.06 5.72
N TYR A 41 -2.52 -0.65 6.77
CA TYR A 41 -2.83 0.77 6.98
C TYR A 41 -1.55 1.60 7.14
N ASN A 42 -0.56 1.11 7.90
CA ASN A 42 0.71 1.80 8.06
C ASN A 42 1.47 1.91 6.72
N ALA A 43 1.49 0.85 5.91
CA ALA A 43 2.07 0.91 4.57
C ALA A 43 1.36 1.95 3.68
N TYR A 44 0.02 1.95 3.66
CA TYR A 44 -0.78 2.94 2.96
C TYR A 44 -0.47 4.36 3.44
N TYR A 45 -0.53 4.59 4.76
CA TYR A 45 -0.33 5.90 5.38
C TYR A 45 1.06 6.46 5.12
N VAL A 46 2.10 5.63 5.26
CA VAL A 46 3.49 6.02 4.99
C VAL A 46 3.67 6.38 3.52
N LEU A 47 3.15 5.57 2.60
CA LEU A 47 3.23 5.87 1.17
C LEU A 47 2.44 7.14 0.81
N ALA A 48 1.23 7.32 1.35
CA ALA A 48 0.40 8.49 1.09
C ALA A 48 1.05 9.77 1.63
N THR A 49 1.63 9.71 2.83
CA THR A 49 2.37 10.82 3.44
C THR A 49 3.62 11.14 2.65
N ALA A 50 4.40 10.13 2.25
CA ALA A 50 5.58 10.33 1.42
C ALA A 50 5.21 10.93 0.05
N GLY A 51 4.19 10.41 -0.62
CA GLY A 51 3.71 10.95 -1.90
C GLY A 51 3.26 12.41 -1.80
N TYR A 52 2.55 12.77 -0.72
CA TYR A 52 2.18 14.16 -0.43
C TYR A 52 3.42 15.05 -0.21
N ASN A 53 4.35 14.61 0.64
CA ASN A 53 5.55 15.41 0.93
C ASN A 53 6.44 15.58 -0.30
N ILE A 54 6.60 14.54 -1.13
CA ILE A 54 7.35 14.64 -2.41
C ILE A 54 6.77 15.74 -3.29
N LEU A 55 5.44 15.80 -3.40
CA LEU A 55 4.73 16.80 -4.20
C LEU A 55 4.90 18.21 -3.63
N GLU A 56 4.70 18.37 -2.31
CA GLU A 56 4.82 19.68 -1.65
C GLU A 56 6.26 20.19 -1.64
N ASP A 57 7.26 19.32 -1.44
CA ASP A 57 8.67 19.70 -1.53
C ASP A 57 9.03 20.17 -2.93
N ALA A 58 8.59 19.44 -3.96
CA ALA A 58 8.80 19.83 -5.35
C ALA A 58 8.20 21.21 -5.64
N ARG A 59 6.99 21.44 -5.14
CA ARG A 59 6.31 22.72 -5.24
C ARG A 59 7.09 23.83 -4.51
N ALA A 60 7.48 23.61 -3.26
CA ALA A 60 8.19 24.58 -2.44
C ALA A 60 9.54 24.97 -3.06
N ARG A 61 10.29 24.01 -3.60
CA ARG A 61 11.58 24.26 -4.28
C ARG A 61 11.39 25.06 -5.57
N ARG A 62 10.35 24.74 -6.35
CA ARG A 62 9.98 25.47 -7.58
C ARG A 62 9.53 26.90 -7.31
N GLU A 63 8.81 27.12 -6.21
CA GLU A 63 8.25 28.43 -5.81
C GLU A 63 9.17 29.22 -4.84
N SER A 64 10.39 28.73 -4.58
CA SER A 64 11.33 29.40 -3.67
C SER A 64 11.85 30.74 -4.20
N ASP A 65 12.35 31.61 -3.33
CA ASP A 65 12.93 32.91 -3.71
C ASP A 65 14.15 32.79 -4.63
N ASP A 66 14.85 31.65 -4.59
CA ASP A 66 15.99 31.33 -5.45
C ASP A 66 15.93 29.87 -5.94
N PRO A 67 15.07 29.57 -6.95
CA PRO A 67 14.87 28.22 -7.47
C PRO A 67 16.11 27.63 -8.16
N SER A 68 17.13 28.46 -8.43
CA SER A 68 18.37 28.05 -9.07
C SER A 68 19.27 27.22 -8.15
N ARG A 69 19.04 27.29 -6.83
CA ARG A 69 19.76 26.50 -5.82
C ARG A 69 19.40 25.02 -5.86
N TYR A 70 18.24 24.68 -6.40
CA TYR A 70 17.74 23.32 -6.43
C TYR A 70 17.90 22.71 -7.82
N PRO A 71 18.39 21.46 -7.91
CA PRO A 71 18.38 20.67 -9.14
C PRO A 71 16.98 20.60 -9.77
N SER A 72 16.91 20.36 -11.08
CA SER A 72 15.64 20.34 -11.82
C SER A 72 14.72 19.21 -11.37
N GLU A 73 15.30 18.04 -11.12
CA GLU A 73 14.67 16.82 -10.60
C GLU A 73 14.01 17.02 -9.23
N ASP A 74 14.51 17.95 -8.42
CA ASP A 74 13.98 18.25 -7.09
C ASP A 74 12.70 19.09 -7.14
N LYS A 75 12.49 19.83 -8.23
CA LYS A 75 11.37 20.78 -8.41
C LYS A 75 10.14 20.15 -9.06
N ILE A 76 10.21 18.85 -9.36
CA ILE A 76 9.14 18.09 -9.99
C ILE A 76 8.87 16.80 -9.20
N PHE A 77 7.65 16.28 -9.37
CA PHE A 77 7.37 14.92 -8.95
C PHE A 77 8.19 13.95 -9.81
N PRO A 78 8.69 12.83 -9.27
CA PRO A 78 9.52 11.88 -10.03
C PRO A 78 8.93 11.51 -11.39
N GLU A 79 9.73 11.66 -12.44
CA GLU A 79 9.41 11.26 -13.82
C GLU A 79 9.87 9.84 -14.14
N ASP A 80 10.76 9.28 -13.32
CA ASP A 80 11.15 7.89 -13.36
C ASP A 80 11.09 7.22 -11.99
N VAL A 81 10.99 5.90 -12.01
CA VAL A 81 10.87 5.04 -10.83
C VAL A 81 12.13 5.02 -9.96
N LYS A 82 13.31 5.32 -10.51
CA LYS A 82 14.55 5.38 -9.75
C LYS A 82 14.53 6.62 -8.86
N GLU A 83 14.12 7.75 -9.42
CA GLU A 83 13.94 8.99 -8.69
C GLU A 83 12.81 8.86 -7.66
N MET A 84 11.73 8.17 -8.02
CA MET A 84 10.68 7.79 -7.07
C MET A 84 11.25 6.98 -5.90
N CYS A 85 12.08 5.98 -6.17
CA CYS A 85 12.72 5.14 -5.15
C CYS A 85 13.57 5.97 -4.19
N LYS A 86 14.40 6.89 -4.72
CA LYS A 86 15.24 7.78 -3.91
C LYS A 86 14.44 8.73 -3.04
N LYS A 87 13.39 9.35 -3.58
CA LYS A 87 12.53 10.26 -2.82
C LYS A 87 11.64 9.53 -1.82
N LEU A 88 11.31 8.26 -2.06
CA LEU A 88 10.59 7.44 -1.07
C LEU A 88 11.51 7.00 0.08
N ALA A 89 12.72 6.51 -0.19
CA ALA A 89 13.55 5.88 0.82
C ALA A 89 14.80 6.68 1.14
N GLN A 90 15.04 6.93 2.43
CA GLN A 90 16.29 7.56 2.87
C GLN A 90 17.44 6.57 2.72
N ASN A 91 18.53 7.00 2.09
CA ASN A 91 19.76 6.23 2.01
C ASN A 91 20.44 6.19 3.39
N PRO A 92 20.54 5.02 4.06
CA PRO A 92 21.18 4.93 5.38
C PRO A 92 22.70 5.17 5.34
N GLU A 93 23.31 5.11 4.15
CA GLU A 93 24.75 5.33 3.95
C GLU A 93 25.06 6.75 3.45
N ALA A 94 24.06 7.63 3.34
CA ALA A 94 24.28 9.02 2.95
C ALA A 94 25.21 9.72 3.96
N LYS A 95 26.23 10.42 3.44
CA LYS A 95 27.16 11.18 4.27
C LYS A 95 26.52 12.50 4.69
N ALA A 96 26.74 12.92 5.92
CA ALA A 96 26.30 14.24 6.38
C ALA A 96 26.88 15.35 5.49
N GLY A 97 26.04 16.32 5.15
CA GLY A 97 26.35 17.45 4.28
C GLY A 97 26.28 17.16 2.77
N THR A 98 25.79 16.00 2.33
CA THR A 98 25.56 15.73 0.90
C THR A 98 24.11 15.96 0.50
N SER A 99 23.86 16.14 -0.81
CA SER A 99 22.50 16.25 -1.38
C SER A 99 21.61 15.03 -1.10
N ASP A 100 22.23 13.90 -0.78
CA ASP A 100 21.54 12.64 -0.49
C ASP A 100 21.14 12.50 1.00
N GLU A 101 21.63 13.40 1.87
CA GLU A 101 21.27 13.41 3.29
C GLU A 101 19.79 13.78 3.44
N ASN A 102 19.00 12.91 4.06
CA ASN A 102 17.55 13.07 4.26
C ASN A 102 16.74 13.28 2.97
N TYR A 103 17.23 12.80 1.83
CA TYR A 103 16.55 12.97 0.54
C TYR A 103 15.22 12.20 0.43
N GLY A 104 15.09 11.09 1.17
CA GLY A 104 13.90 10.24 1.15
C GLY A 104 13.09 10.32 2.44
N TYR A 105 11.78 10.05 2.34
CA TYR A 105 10.83 10.19 3.45
C TYR A 105 10.67 8.95 4.35
N ILE A 106 11.13 7.79 3.90
CA ILE A 106 11.00 6.51 4.61
C ILE A 106 12.38 6.05 5.05
N ASN A 107 12.58 5.96 6.37
CA ASN A 107 13.83 5.46 6.95
C ASN A 107 14.07 4.01 6.54
N ALA A 108 15.15 3.78 5.78
CA ALA A 108 15.52 2.46 5.30
C ALA A 108 16.70 1.87 6.09
N THR A 109 16.70 0.54 6.24
CA THR A 109 17.81 -0.27 6.76
C THR A 109 18.55 -1.02 5.64
N TYR A 110 17.94 -1.05 4.46
CA TYR A 110 18.52 -1.60 3.24
C TYR A 110 18.05 -0.73 2.07
N TYR A 111 18.94 -0.45 1.13
CA TYR A 111 18.71 0.55 0.10
C TYR A 111 19.33 0.14 -1.24
N LYS A 112 18.52 0.08 -2.29
CA LYS A 112 18.93 -0.24 -3.67
C LYS A 112 18.53 0.83 -4.69
N CYS A 113 18.02 1.98 -4.27
CA CYS A 113 17.59 3.07 -5.15
C CYS A 113 18.75 3.89 -5.76
N SER A 114 19.91 3.26 -6.00
CA SER A 114 21.12 3.94 -6.49
C SER A 114 21.13 4.11 -8.02
N SER A 115 22.28 4.53 -8.58
CA SER A 115 22.45 4.74 -10.02
C SER A 115 22.12 3.51 -10.87
N ASN A 116 22.27 2.31 -10.32
CA ASN A 116 22.06 1.02 -10.99
C ASN A 116 20.70 0.41 -10.67
N PHE A 117 19.73 1.22 -10.23
CA PHE A 117 18.37 0.74 -9.98
C PHE A 117 17.74 0.21 -11.26
N ILE A 118 17.33 -1.06 -11.25
CA ILE A 118 16.58 -1.68 -12.32
C ILE A 118 15.18 -1.96 -11.79
N ALA A 119 14.19 -1.29 -12.38
CA ALA A 119 12.80 -1.47 -12.02
C ALA A 119 12.30 -2.83 -12.49
N LYS A 120 11.41 -3.43 -11.69
CA LYS A 120 10.77 -4.69 -12.08
C LYS A 120 9.70 -4.43 -13.12
N LYS A 121 9.70 -5.25 -14.17
CA LYS A 121 8.66 -5.25 -15.21
C LYS A 121 7.56 -6.21 -14.79
N ASN A 122 6.50 -5.69 -14.16
CA ASN A 122 5.35 -6.43 -13.63
C ASN A 122 5.73 -7.53 -12.62
N ALA A 123 5.48 -7.29 -11.33
CA ALA A 123 5.96 -8.18 -10.28
C ALA A 123 5.13 -9.48 -10.15
N LEU A 124 5.76 -10.60 -10.50
CA LEU A 124 5.28 -11.95 -10.24
C LEU A 124 5.80 -12.44 -8.88
N ASP A 125 5.21 -13.50 -8.31
CA ASP A 125 5.62 -14.03 -6.99
C ASP A 125 7.13 -14.34 -6.89
N SER A 126 7.75 -14.77 -8.00
CA SER A 126 9.20 -15.04 -8.10
C SER A 126 10.06 -13.83 -7.82
N ASP A 127 9.51 -12.63 -8.04
CA ASP A 127 10.26 -11.40 -8.00
C ASP A 127 10.39 -10.87 -6.57
N PHE A 128 9.71 -11.44 -5.58
CA PHE A 128 9.74 -10.95 -4.19
C PHE A 128 10.73 -11.69 -3.28
N ALA A 129 11.79 -12.25 -3.89
CA ALA A 129 12.86 -12.88 -3.13
C ALA A 129 13.57 -11.88 -2.21
N LYS A 130 14.08 -12.38 -1.08
CA LYS A 130 14.87 -11.56 -0.15
C LYS A 130 16.15 -11.07 -0.83
N GLY A 131 16.44 -9.78 -0.64
CA GLY A 131 17.54 -9.09 -1.29
C GLY A 131 17.13 -8.46 -2.62
N GLU A 132 15.97 -8.79 -3.19
CA GLU A 132 15.48 -8.18 -4.43
C GLU A 132 14.56 -6.97 -4.16
N GLU A 133 14.38 -6.57 -2.91
CA GLU A 133 13.67 -5.34 -2.56
C GLU A 133 14.40 -4.08 -3.04
N SER A 134 13.62 -3.07 -3.41
CA SER A 134 14.13 -1.73 -3.73
C SER A 134 14.68 -1.05 -2.48
N PHE A 135 14.00 -1.22 -1.35
CA PHE A 135 14.49 -0.85 -0.03
C PHE A 135 13.74 -1.63 1.06
N LYS A 136 14.31 -1.67 2.26
CA LYS A 136 13.67 -2.21 3.47
C LYS A 136 13.55 -1.12 4.52
N ALA A 137 12.34 -0.85 4.99
CA ALA A 137 12.12 0.14 6.03
C ALA A 137 12.61 -0.35 7.41
N THR A 138 12.78 0.57 8.35
CA THR A 138 13.17 0.28 9.75
C THR A 138 12.18 -0.62 10.50
N ASN A 139 10.90 -0.61 10.11
CA ASN A 139 9.88 -1.52 10.62
C ASN A 139 9.92 -2.93 9.98
N SER A 140 10.97 -3.25 9.20
CA SER A 140 11.18 -4.51 8.48
C SER A 140 10.28 -4.77 7.27
N MET A 141 9.39 -3.84 6.89
CA MET A 141 8.64 -3.95 5.63
C MET A 141 9.59 -3.80 4.44
N ARG A 142 9.38 -4.62 3.40
CA ARG A 142 10.18 -4.60 2.17
C ARG A 142 9.37 -4.00 1.05
N PHE A 143 9.96 -3.04 0.33
CA PHE A 143 9.30 -2.32 -0.74
C PHE A 143 9.91 -2.70 -2.08
N PHE A 144 9.07 -2.98 -3.06
CA PHE A 144 9.47 -3.33 -4.41
C PHE A 144 8.76 -2.39 -5.39
N LEU A 145 9.55 -1.56 -6.08
CA LEU A 145 9.04 -0.64 -7.08
C LEU A 145 9.10 -1.28 -8.46
N ALA A 146 8.01 -1.10 -9.20
CA ALA A 146 7.85 -1.56 -10.57
C ALA A 146 7.45 -0.40 -11.48
N ALA A 147 7.90 -0.50 -12.72
CA ALA A 147 7.69 0.49 -13.78
C ALA A 147 7.26 -0.20 -15.07
N LYS A 148 6.78 0.60 -16.03
CA LYS A 148 6.31 0.11 -17.33
C LYS A 148 7.41 -0.60 -18.11
N ASP A 149 8.63 -0.10 -18.02
CA ASP A 149 9.79 -0.58 -18.75
C ASP A 149 11.07 -0.50 -17.92
N SER A 150 12.16 -1.03 -18.48
CA SER A 150 13.47 -1.05 -17.84
C SER A 150 14.15 0.32 -17.78
N VAL A 151 13.62 1.33 -18.48
CA VAL A 151 14.10 2.72 -18.42
C VAL A 151 13.52 3.44 -17.20
N GLY A 152 12.40 2.93 -16.68
CA GLY A 152 11.82 3.39 -15.43
C GLY A 152 10.60 4.29 -15.59
N ASN A 153 10.02 4.33 -16.79
CA ASN A 153 8.85 5.17 -17.08
C ASN A 153 7.62 4.71 -16.27
N PRO A 154 6.75 5.64 -15.84
CA PRO A 154 5.50 5.29 -15.18
C PRO A 154 4.58 4.49 -16.11
N PHE A 155 3.70 3.71 -15.51
CA PHE A 155 2.54 3.18 -16.22
C PHE A 155 1.58 4.33 -16.54
N SER A 156 0.80 4.20 -17.61
CA SER A 156 -0.18 5.19 -18.01
C SER A 156 -1.48 4.50 -18.42
N MET A 157 -2.61 4.99 -17.93
CA MET A 157 -3.96 4.52 -18.24
C MET A 157 -4.84 5.71 -18.61
N ASN A 158 -5.79 5.48 -19.51
CA ASN A 158 -6.71 6.48 -19.99
C ASN A 158 -8.10 6.23 -19.41
N VAL A 159 -8.65 7.20 -18.68
CA VAL A 159 -9.96 7.08 -18.00
C VAL A 159 -10.93 8.10 -18.56
N SER A 160 -12.12 7.65 -18.95
CA SER A 160 -13.19 8.55 -19.41
C SER A 160 -13.78 9.31 -18.23
N ASP A 161 -13.73 10.64 -18.27
CA ASP A 161 -14.35 11.49 -17.26
C ASP A 161 -15.76 11.93 -17.70
N PRO A 162 -16.83 11.50 -17.02
CA PRO A 162 -18.20 11.89 -17.33
C PRO A 162 -18.52 13.36 -17.04
N ILE A 163 -17.67 14.09 -16.29
CA ILE A 163 -17.84 15.53 -16.01
C ILE A 163 -17.20 16.35 -17.13
N GLY A 164 -15.95 16.03 -17.47
CA GLY A 164 -15.18 16.75 -18.49
C GLY A 164 -15.47 16.32 -19.93
N GLY A 165 -16.18 15.20 -20.14
CA GLY A 165 -16.43 14.63 -21.47
C GLY A 165 -15.15 14.20 -22.20
N SER A 166 -14.03 14.12 -21.49
CA SER A 166 -12.70 13.89 -22.03
C SER A 166 -12.01 12.72 -21.34
N THR A 167 -11.02 12.15 -22.02
CA THR A 167 -10.16 11.11 -21.45
C THR A 167 -9.02 11.75 -20.67
N VAL A 168 -8.87 11.33 -19.41
CA VAL A 168 -7.83 11.79 -18.50
C VAL A 168 -6.74 10.73 -18.39
N PRO A 169 -5.48 11.05 -18.69
CA PRO A 169 -4.36 10.15 -18.45
C PRO A 169 -4.04 10.10 -16.96
N ILE A 170 -3.91 8.89 -16.42
CA ILE A 170 -3.44 8.61 -15.06
C ILE A 170 -2.10 7.90 -15.19
N GLU A 171 -1.05 8.58 -14.74
CA GLU A 171 0.29 8.02 -14.68
C GLU A 171 0.64 7.61 -13.25
N PHE A 172 1.31 6.46 -13.09
CA PHE A 172 1.60 5.90 -11.78
C PHE A 172 2.80 4.94 -11.77
N TYR A 173 3.35 4.75 -10.58
CA TYR A 173 4.29 3.67 -10.26
C TYR A 173 3.59 2.58 -9.43
N LEU A 174 3.95 1.33 -9.67
CA LEU A 174 3.45 0.20 -8.88
C LEU A 174 4.42 -0.06 -7.73
N ILE A 175 3.90 -0.06 -6.51
CA ILE A 175 4.67 -0.28 -5.28
C ILE A 175 4.09 -1.49 -4.59
N TRP A 176 4.90 -2.55 -4.45
CA TRP A 176 4.56 -3.70 -3.63
C TRP A 176 5.21 -3.57 -2.28
N VAL A 177 4.47 -3.93 -1.24
CA VAL A 177 4.95 -3.91 0.14
C VAL A 177 4.78 -5.29 0.73
N ASP A 178 5.87 -5.89 1.17
CA ASP A 178 5.83 -7.07 2.03
C ASP A 178 5.60 -6.64 3.47
N LEU A 179 4.38 -6.85 3.94
CA LEU A 179 3.93 -6.51 5.30
C LEU A 179 4.62 -7.36 6.36
N ASN A 180 5.02 -8.58 6.01
CA ASN A 180 5.54 -9.58 6.93
C ASN A 180 7.08 -9.66 6.92
N GLY A 181 7.72 -8.95 5.98
CA GLY A 181 9.16 -8.75 5.93
C GLY A 181 9.94 -10.08 5.87
N ASP A 182 10.77 -10.33 6.87
CA ASP A 182 11.61 -11.55 6.94
C ASP A 182 10.88 -12.79 7.49
N ARG A 183 9.60 -12.69 7.89
CA ARG A 183 8.85 -13.75 8.61
C ARG A 183 8.17 -14.78 7.68
N GLY A 184 8.82 -15.13 6.57
CA GLY A 184 8.27 -15.91 5.46
C GLY A 184 7.76 -17.33 5.81
N PRO A 185 7.15 -18.03 4.83
CA PRO A 185 7.11 -17.69 3.40
C PRO A 185 6.04 -16.63 3.06
N ASN A 186 6.40 -15.59 2.30
CA ASN A 186 5.48 -14.53 1.89
C ASN A 186 4.98 -14.76 0.46
N THR A 187 3.79 -14.24 0.13
CA THR A 187 3.19 -14.40 -1.20
C THR A 187 2.37 -13.17 -1.58
N ALA A 188 2.30 -12.87 -2.88
CA ALA A 188 1.42 -11.84 -3.42
C ALA A 188 0.02 -12.38 -3.77
N LYS A 189 -0.17 -13.70 -3.79
CA LYS A 189 -1.44 -14.35 -4.15
C LYS A 189 -2.15 -14.91 -2.94
N ILE A 190 -3.47 -14.92 -3.01
CA ILE A 190 -4.26 -15.67 -2.03
C ILE A 190 -3.98 -17.17 -2.22
N ALA A 191 -3.51 -17.81 -1.14
CA ALA A 191 -3.22 -19.23 -1.20
C ALA A 191 -4.51 -20.05 -1.26
N SER A 192 -4.43 -21.27 -1.80
CA SER A 192 -5.57 -22.19 -1.92
C SER A 192 -6.22 -22.53 -0.58
N ASN A 193 -5.46 -22.48 0.52
CA ASN A 193 -5.93 -22.70 1.89
C ASN A 193 -6.55 -21.44 2.55
N GLY A 194 -6.76 -20.36 1.80
CA GLY A 194 -7.30 -19.10 2.31
C GLY A 194 -6.29 -18.24 3.07
N ARG A 195 -4.99 -18.54 3.01
CA ARG A 195 -3.97 -17.66 3.55
C ARG A 195 -3.95 -16.35 2.78
N LEU A 196 -4.06 -15.27 3.54
CA LEU A 196 -4.02 -13.89 3.09
C LEU A 196 -2.65 -13.52 2.47
N PRO A 197 -2.62 -12.73 1.38
CA PRO A 197 -1.36 -12.20 0.84
C PRO A 197 -0.55 -11.36 1.84
N ASP A 198 0.74 -11.63 1.94
CA ASP A 198 1.65 -10.81 2.77
C ASP A 198 2.26 -9.67 1.96
N ILE A 199 2.36 -9.85 0.64
CA ILE A 199 2.91 -8.89 -0.30
C ILE A 199 1.75 -8.23 -1.02
N VAL A 200 1.57 -6.94 -0.78
CA VAL A 200 0.38 -6.20 -1.19
C VAL A 200 0.73 -5.06 -2.15
N PRO A 201 -0.10 -4.81 -3.19
CA PRO A 201 0.16 -3.78 -4.17
C PRO A 201 -0.52 -2.44 -3.84
N PHE A 202 0.15 -1.36 -4.22
CA PHE A 202 -0.37 0.01 -4.27
C PHE A 202 0.03 0.67 -5.59
N ALA A 203 -0.84 1.51 -6.14
CA ALA A 203 -0.42 2.47 -7.17
C ALA A 203 -0.17 3.84 -6.54
N MET A 204 0.98 4.44 -6.84
CA MET A 204 1.25 5.85 -6.50
C MET A 204 1.21 6.65 -7.79
N THR A 205 0.24 7.55 -7.92
CA THR A 205 0.11 8.42 -9.08
C THR A 205 1.23 9.45 -9.13
N THR A 206 1.50 10.01 -10.31
CA THR A 206 2.40 11.16 -10.49
C THR A 206 1.92 12.44 -9.81
N THR A 207 0.72 12.42 -9.22
CA THR A 207 0.16 13.48 -8.36
C THR A 207 0.29 13.16 -6.86
N GLY A 208 1.06 12.14 -6.49
CA GLY A 208 1.32 11.76 -5.09
C GLY A 208 0.15 11.04 -4.39
N LYS A 209 -0.92 10.69 -5.11
CA LYS A 209 -2.05 9.93 -4.55
C LYS A 209 -1.75 8.43 -4.54
N VAL A 210 -2.09 7.76 -3.45
CA VAL A 210 -1.91 6.32 -3.29
C VAL A 210 -3.26 5.61 -3.38
N VAL A 211 -3.33 4.61 -4.26
CA VAL A 211 -4.52 3.79 -4.50
C VAL A 211 -4.25 2.35 -4.04
N PRO A 212 -5.04 1.82 -3.08
CA PRO A 212 -5.05 0.40 -2.74
C PRO A 212 -5.39 -0.47 -3.94
N LEU A 213 -4.65 -1.56 -4.16
CA LEU A 213 -4.91 -2.52 -5.24
C LEU A 213 -5.04 -3.96 -4.71
N GLY A 214 -5.62 -4.82 -5.54
CA GLY A 214 -5.71 -6.26 -5.31
C GLY A 214 -6.56 -6.68 -4.12
N TYR A 215 -6.24 -7.84 -3.52
CA TYR A 215 -7.05 -8.48 -2.47
C TYR A 215 -7.40 -7.58 -1.27
N PRO A 216 -6.49 -6.70 -0.78
CA PRO A 216 -6.81 -5.76 0.29
C PRO A 216 -8.03 -4.86 0.05
N THR A 217 -8.43 -4.65 -1.22
CA THR A 217 -9.60 -3.81 -1.55
C THR A 217 -10.93 -4.44 -1.16
N VAL A 218 -11.00 -5.78 -1.09
CA VAL A 218 -12.25 -6.52 -0.82
C VAL A 218 -12.30 -7.14 0.58
N ASP A 219 -11.21 -7.05 1.36
CA ASP A 219 -11.12 -7.68 2.68
C ASP A 219 -10.85 -6.66 3.80
N THR A 220 -11.80 -6.59 4.75
CA THR A 220 -11.74 -5.67 5.89
C THR A 220 -10.62 -5.96 6.90
N THR A 221 -9.96 -7.12 6.78
CA THR A 221 -8.77 -7.49 7.54
C THR A 221 -7.58 -6.61 7.19
N TYR A 222 -7.51 -6.02 5.99
CA TYR A 222 -6.43 -5.12 5.59
C TYR A 222 -6.79 -3.66 5.79
N LEU A 223 -7.93 -3.27 5.21
CA LEU A 223 -8.34 -1.89 5.10
C LEU A 223 -9.84 -1.81 5.32
N SER A 224 -10.28 -0.80 6.04
CA SER A 224 -11.68 -0.43 6.05
C SER A 224 -11.81 1.02 5.62
N ALA A 225 -12.92 1.35 5.02
CA ALA A 225 -13.23 2.69 4.57
C ALA A 225 -14.68 3.02 4.90
N ARG A 226 -15.04 4.28 4.74
CA ARG A 226 -16.40 4.78 4.79
C ARG A 226 -16.59 5.88 3.76
N VAL A 227 -17.83 6.14 3.41
CA VAL A 227 -18.19 7.29 2.59
C VAL A 227 -18.24 8.50 3.50
N LYS A 228 -17.52 9.56 3.14
CA LYS A 228 -17.74 10.91 3.66
C LYS A 228 -18.80 11.57 2.81
N PHE A 229 -19.95 11.86 3.41
CA PHE A 229 -21.05 12.51 2.72
C PHE A 229 -20.77 14.01 2.53
N PRO A 230 -21.47 14.66 1.58
CA PRO A 230 -21.36 16.10 1.41
C PRO A 230 -21.85 16.87 2.65
N ASN A 231 -21.36 18.10 2.82
CA ASN A 231 -21.55 18.89 4.05
C ASN A 231 -23.01 19.22 4.40
N ASP A 232 -23.94 19.07 3.46
CA ASP A 232 -25.39 19.27 3.60
C ASP A 232 -26.13 18.01 4.06
N SER A 233 -25.47 16.85 4.17
CA SER A 233 -26.04 15.63 4.73
C SER A 233 -26.18 15.73 6.25
N LYS A 234 -27.31 15.23 6.79
CA LYS A 234 -27.54 15.11 8.25
C LYS A 234 -26.55 14.17 8.94
N ASP A 235 -26.03 13.20 8.19
CA ASP A 235 -24.97 12.29 8.65
C ASP A 235 -23.67 12.65 7.93
N ALA A 236 -22.56 12.74 8.66
CA ALA A 236 -21.26 13.03 8.06
C ALA A 236 -20.65 11.81 7.33
N PHE A 237 -21.02 10.60 7.74
CA PHE A 237 -20.37 9.36 7.28
C PHE A 237 -21.33 8.18 7.12
N SER A 238 -20.99 7.27 6.21
CA SER A 238 -21.63 5.94 6.11
C SER A 238 -21.10 4.96 7.18
N GLN A 239 -21.70 3.78 7.24
CA GLN A 239 -21.09 2.64 7.93
C GLN A 239 -19.75 2.25 7.28
N ILE A 240 -18.86 1.71 8.11
CA ILE A 240 -17.54 1.20 7.71
C ILE A 240 -17.73 -0.11 6.92
N ASP A 241 -16.99 -0.27 5.83
CA ASP A 241 -17.01 -1.46 4.98
C ASP A 241 -15.64 -1.66 4.30
N ASN A 242 -15.50 -2.70 3.47
CA ASN A 242 -14.34 -2.89 2.60
C ASN A 242 -14.27 -1.79 1.54
N PHE A 243 -13.05 -1.50 1.07
CA PHE A 243 -12.78 -0.40 0.15
C PHE A 243 -13.58 -0.51 -1.15
N TYR A 244 -13.71 -1.70 -1.73
CA TYR A 244 -14.47 -1.95 -2.95
C TYR A 244 -15.95 -1.53 -2.80
N ASN A 245 -16.60 -1.95 -1.72
CA ASN A 245 -17.99 -1.56 -1.44
C ASN A 245 -18.13 -0.06 -1.24
N ILE A 246 -17.16 0.59 -0.57
CA ILE A 246 -17.20 2.03 -0.33
C ILE A 246 -16.99 2.82 -1.63
N GLN A 247 -16.16 2.35 -2.56
CA GLN A 247 -16.05 2.93 -3.90
C GLN A 247 -17.39 2.85 -4.63
N VAL A 248 -18.05 1.69 -4.63
CA VAL A 248 -19.38 1.51 -5.26
C VAL A 248 -20.42 2.42 -4.60
N LYS A 249 -20.45 2.48 -3.26
CA LYS A 249 -21.37 3.34 -2.50
C LYS A 249 -21.16 4.83 -2.79
N SER A 250 -19.91 5.25 -3.01
CA SER A 250 -19.57 6.66 -3.30
C SER A 250 -19.89 7.05 -4.74
N TYR A 251 -19.46 6.24 -5.71
CA TYR A 251 -19.37 6.66 -7.12
C TYR A 251 -20.31 5.87 -8.05
N GLY A 252 -20.88 4.76 -7.58
CA GLY A 252 -21.68 3.85 -8.39
C GLY A 252 -20.83 3.12 -9.43
N ASP A 253 -21.29 3.12 -10.67
CA ASP A 253 -20.64 2.48 -11.83
C ASP A 253 -19.83 3.47 -12.70
N LYS A 254 -19.69 4.71 -12.25
CA LYS A 254 -18.96 5.76 -12.97
C LYS A 254 -17.62 6.02 -12.29
N GLU A 255 -16.63 6.34 -13.12
CA GLU A 255 -15.30 6.76 -12.69
C GLU A 255 -15.17 8.28 -12.87
N TYR A 256 -14.57 8.97 -11.90
CA TYR A 256 -14.45 10.43 -11.87
C TYR A 256 -12.99 10.82 -11.58
N PRO A 257 -12.06 10.56 -12.53
CA PRO A 257 -10.62 10.70 -12.30
C PRO A 257 -10.19 12.14 -11.96
N THR A 258 -10.96 13.15 -12.36
CA THR A 258 -10.71 14.57 -12.05
C THR A 258 -11.14 14.97 -10.65
N LEU A 259 -12.14 14.30 -10.07
CA LEU A 259 -12.61 14.58 -8.71
C LEU A 259 -11.81 13.80 -7.68
N ASP A 260 -11.66 12.49 -7.90
CA ASP A 260 -10.95 11.61 -6.99
C ASP A 260 -10.48 10.35 -7.73
N VAL A 261 -9.17 10.11 -7.76
CA VAL A 261 -8.59 8.91 -8.37
C VAL A 261 -9.03 7.61 -7.69
N LEU A 262 -9.51 7.68 -6.44
CA LEU A 262 -10.12 6.53 -5.76
C LEU A 262 -11.47 6.11 -6.38
N SER A 263 -12.03 6.90 -7.31
CA SER A 263 -13.23 6.50 -8.07
C SER A 263 -12.96 5.54 -9.24
N VAL A 264 -11.69 5.38 -9.63
CA VAL A 264 -11.25 4.70 -10.88
C VAL A 264 -11.25 3.16 -10.73
N ARG A 265 -12.35 2.59 -10.25
CA ARG A 265 -12.43 1.18 -9.85
C ARG A 265 -12.22 0.19 -11.01
N ASP A 266 -12.95 0.35 -12.10
CA ASP A 266 -13.02 -0.64 -13.18
C ASP A 266 -11.78 -0.58 -14.07
N THR A 267 -11.19 0.60 -14.27
CA THR A 267 -9.90 0.75 -14.95
C THR A 267 -8.79 0.09 -14.15
N TRP A 268 -8.73 0.26 -12.82
CA TRP A 268 -7.77 -0.46 -11.97
C TRP A 268 -7.99 -1.97 -12.02
N LYS A 269 -9.25 -2.43 -11.98
CA LYS A 269 -9.61 -3.85 -12.12
C LYS A 269 -9.11 -4.44 -13.44
N ASN A 270 -9.25 -3.70 -14.54
CA ASN A 270 -8.77 -4.14 -15.85
C ASN A 270 -7.24 -4.19 -15.91
N PHE A 271 -6.55 -3.20 -15.32
CA PHE A 271 -5.08 -3.18 -15.24
C PHE A 271 -4.51 -4.39 -14.50
N VAL A 272 -5.14 -4.81 -13.40
CA VAL A 272 -4.66 -5.93 -12.59
C VAL A 272 -5.07 -7.31 -13.13
N SER A 273 -5.92 -7.37 -14.14
CA SER A 273 -6.42 -8.62 -14.72
C SER A 273 -5.30 -9.51 -15.26
N GLY A 274 -5.32 -10.80 -14.94
CA GLY A 274 -4.30 -11.77 -15.32
C GLY A 274 -2.98 -11.68 -14.53
N THR A 275 -2.90 -10.81 -13.52
CA THR A 275 -1.68 -10.61 -12.71
C THR A 275 -1.81 -11.24 -11.31
N ALA A 276 -0.72 -11.25 -10.54
CA ALA A 276 -0.77 -11.66 -9.14
C ALA A 276 -1.67 -10.77 -8.25
N MET A 277 -2.01 -9.56 -8.73
CA MET A 277 -2.90 -8.61 -8.05
C MET A 277 -4.39 -8.91 -8.31
N GLU A 278 -4.72 -9.75 -9.29
CA GLU A 278 -6.11 -10.01 -9.65
C GLU A 278 -6.88 -10.60 -8.46
N VAL A 279 -8.03 -10.01 -8.14
CA VAL A 279 -8.93 -10.50 -7.10
C VAL A 279 -9.84 -11.57 -7.71
N PRO A 280 -9.79 -12.84 -7.24
CA PRO A 280 -10.69 -13.87 -7.74
C PRO A 280 -12.16 -13.48 -7.53
N ALA A 281 -13.00 -13.69 -8.54
CA ALA A 281 -14.41 -13.25 -8.56
C ALA A 281 -15.21 -13.66 -7.31
N LYS A 282 -14.93 -14.84 -6.72
CA LYS A 282 -15.58 -15.31 -5.49
C LYS A 282 -15.38 -14.43 -4.25
N TYR A 283 -14.38 -13.54 -4.27
CA TYR A 283 -14.10 -12.61 -3.18
C TYR A 283 -14.61 -11.19 -3.47
N ILE A 284 -15.06 -10.91 -4.70
CA ILE A 284 -15.64 -9.61 -5.05
C ILE A 284 -17.06 -9.57 -4.48
N PRO A 285 -17.41 -8.58 -3.64
CA PRO A 285 -18.76 -8.45 -3.12
C PRO A 285 -19.79 -8.19 -4.23
N ASN A 286 -20.92 -8.91 -4.22
CA ASN A 286 -21.95 -8.83 -5.26
C ASN A 286 -23.08 -7.82 -4.97
N THR A 287 -23.04 -7.09 -3.84
CA THR A 287 -24.25 -6.51 -3.24
C THR A 287 -24.21 -4.99 -3.00
N ALA A 288 -23.11 -4.31 -3.29
CA ALA A 288 -23.06 -2.86 -3.07
C ALA A 288 -23.81 -2.10 -4.18
N THR A 289 -24.57 -1.09 -3.78
CA THR A 289 -25.19 -0.10 -4.67
C THR A 289 -24.74 1.29 -4.24
N GLN A 290 -24.79 2.26 -5.15
CA GLN A 290 -24.51 3.66 -4.80
C GLN A 290 -25.44 4.11 -3.67
N ASP A 291 -24.91 4.85 -2.70
CA ASP A 291 -25.71 5.47 -1.65
C ASP A 291 -26.53 6.62 -2.26
N ALA A 292 -27.82 6.72 -1.91
CA ALA A 292 -28.71 7.75 -2.43
C ALA A 292 -28.23 9.18 -2.11
N LYS A 293 -27.48 9.35 -1.02
CA LYS A 293 -26.86 10.64 -0.65
C LYS A 293 -25.68 11.03 -1.54
N CYS A 294 -25.16 10.09 -2.32
CA CYS A 294 -24.06 10.29 -3.27
C CYS A 294 -24.54 10.43 -4.72
N THR A 295 -25.83 10.29 -4.96
CA THR A 295 -26.41 10.51 -6.29
C THR A 295 -26.47 12.02 -6.54
N PRO A 296 -25.72 12.54 -7.53
CA PRO A 296 -25.74 13.96 -7.83
C PRO A 296 -27.10 14.37 -8.40
N ALA A 297 -27.58 15.56 -8.01
CA ALA A 297 -28.83 16.12 -8.55
C ALA A 297 -28.69 16.55 -10.03
N SER A 298 -27.46 16.89 -10.45
CA SER A 298 -27.08 17.18 -11.84
C SER A 298 -25.59 16.89 -12.08
N SER A 299 -25.16 16.76 -13.34
CA SER A 299 -23.74 16.51 -13.69
C SER A 299 -22.79 17.63 -13.26
N SER A 300 -23.31 18.85 -13.05
CA SER A 300 -22.59 20.02 -12.53
C SER A 300 -22.53 20.11 -11.00
N GLU A 301 -23.37 19.35 -10.29
CA GLU A 301 -23.54 19.40 -8.83
C GLU A 301 -23.10 18.10 -8.18
N MET A 302 -21.99 17.49 -8.62
CA MET A 302 -21.43 16.38 -7.86
C MET A 302 -21.01 16.84 -6.46
N SER A 303 -21.96 16.79 -5.53
CA SER A 303 -21.80 16.87 -4.10
C SER A 303 -20.97 15.64 -3.73
N ALA A 304 -19.66 15.82 -3.79
CA ALA A 304 -18.71 14.75 -3.97
C ALA A 304 -18.58 13.93 -2.69
N CYS A 305 -19.41 12.90 -2.54
CA CYS A 305 -19.08 11.79 -1.67
C CYS A 305 -17.63 11.38 -1.92
N ARG A 306 -16.87 11.21 -0.84
CA ARG A 306 -15.47 10.82 -0.94
C ARG A 306 -15.25 9.53 -0.18
N VAL A 307 -14.31 8.73 -0.68
CA VAL A 307 -13.84 7.56 0.05
C VAL A 307 -12.89 8.04 1.14
N GLU A 308 -13.24 7.78 2.39
CA GLU A 308 -12.38 8.02 3.54
C GLU A 308 -11.88 6.67 4.07
N ILE A 309 -10.57 6.48 4.04
CA ILE A 309 -9.93 5.29 4.60
C ILE A 309 -9.85 5.45 6.12
N GLU A 310 -10.33 4.44 6.85
CA GLU A 310 -10.37 4.49 8.32
C GLU A 310 -8.98 4.41 8.92
N GLU A 311 -8.63 5.46 9.68
CA GLU A 311 -7.44 5.45 10.53
C GLU A 311 -7.58 4.42 11.66
N ILE A 312 -6.53 3.62 11.84
CA ILE A 312 -6.45 2.73 12.98
C ILE A 312 -5.85 3.52 14.14
N LYS A 313 -6.72 4.02 15.02
CA LYS A 313 -6.29 4.53 16.32
C LYS A 313 -5.70 3.36 17.10
N ALA A 314 -4.44 3.46 17.50
CA ALA A 314 -3.82 2.48 18.38
C ALA A 314 -4.68 2.35 19.66
N MET A 315 -5.13 1.12 19.95
CA MET A 315 -5.74 0.77 21.23
C MET A 315 -4.66 0.48 22.26
#